data_AF-A0A957YQZ4-F1
#
_entry.id   AF-A0A957YQZ4-F1
#
_cell.length_a   1.000
_cell.length_b   1.000
_cell.length_c   1.000
_cell.angle_alpha   90.00
_cell.angle_beta   90.00
_cell.angle_gamma   90.00
#
_symmetry.space_group_name_H-M   'P 1'
#
loop_
_entity.id
_entity.type
_entity.pdbx_description
1 polymer ?
#
loop_
_entity_poly.entity_id
_entity_poly.type
_entity_poly.pdbx_seq_one_letter_code
_entity_poly.pdbx_strand_id
1 'polypeptide(L)'
;WELSGIDNELEVYLLSDDYFFHGSHASTLFLSHSRRVTNYRDPVDTLEPISGETIIAPPPRIPELEQWARAHPGGQLHYEYDCDTTILLSYRVP
;
A
#
# COMPACT_ATOMS: atom_id res chain seq x y z
N TRP A 1 5.87 30.35 6.22
CA TRP A 1 6.47 29.84 4.99
C TRP A 1 7.05 28.47 5.29
N GLU A 2 6.55 27.32 4.85
CA GLU A 2 5.37 26.90 4.10
C GLU A 2 5.55 25.37 3.99
N LEU A 3 4.91 24.58 4.85
CA LEU A 3 4.88 23.11 4.73
C LEU A 3 3.44 22.57 4.82
N SER A 4 2.46 23.44 4.54
CA SER A 4 1.05 23.06 4.37
C SER A 4 0.67 22.91 2.89
N GLY A 5 1.65 22.87 1.99
CA GLY A 5 1.46 22.94 0.54
C GLY A 5 1.92 21.72 -0.26
N ILE A 6 2.17 20.57 0.38
CA ILE A 6 2.28 19.30 -0.33
C ILE A 6 1.16 18.41 0.19
N ASP A 7 -0.01 18.73 -0.32
CA ASP A 7 -1.06 17.79 -0.69
C ASP A 7 -0.55 16.34 -0.67
N ASN A 8 -0.80 15.63 0.43
CA ASN A 8 -0.61 14.19 0.51
C ASN A 8 -1.98 13.52 0.41
N GLU A 9 -2.80 13.94 -0.58
CA GLU A 9 -4.02 13.27 -1.02
C GLU A 9 -3.74 12.04 -1.90
N LEU A 10 -2.47 11.65 -2.05
CA LEU A 10 -2.05 10.52 -2.88
C LEU A 10 -2.74 9.23 -2.44
N GLU A 11 -3.31 8.52 -3.42
CA GLU A 11 -4.14 7.35 -3.18
C GLU A 11 -3.29 6.20 -2.61
N VAL A 12 -3.90 5.48 -1.68
CA VAL A 12 -3.30 4.28 -1.10
C VAL A 12 -4.07 3.07 -1.60
N TYR A 13 -3.41 2.20 -2.36
CA TYR A 13 -4.00 0.97 -2.84
C TYR A 13 -3.73 -0.15 -1.87
N LEU A 14 -4.75 -0.70 -1.24
CA LEU A 14 -4.62 -1.92 -0.45
C LEU A 14 -4.95 -3.12 -1.33
N LEU A 15 -3.97 -3.96 -1.64
CA LEU A 15 -4.15 -5.25 -2.31
C LEU A 15 -5.01 -6.14 -1.43
N SER A 16 -6.31 -6.02 -1.61
CA SER A 16 -7.31 -6.63 -0.75
C SER A 16 -7.60 -8.04 -1.23
N ASP A 17 -8.05 -8.87 -0.31
CA ASP A 17 -8.45 -10.25 -0.56
C ASP A 17 -9.77 -10.55 0.19
N ASP A 18 -10.24 -11.80 0.16
CA ASP A 18 -11.45 -12.22 0.88
C ASP A 18 -11.28 -12.07 2.41
N TYR A 19 -10.04 -12.11 2.90
CA TYR A 19 -9.71 -12.00 4.32
C TYR A 19 -9.22 -10.61 4.76
N PHE A 20 -8.57 -9.86 3.87
CA PHE A 20 -7.94 -8.58 4.20
C PHE A 20 -8.51 -7.47 3.31
N PHE A 21 -9.40 -6.64 3.85
CA PHE A 21 -9.92 -5.46 3.14
C PHE A 21 -10.13 -4.30 4.10
N HIS A 22 -9.92 -3.07 3.62
CA HIS A 22 -10.18 -1.84 4.37
C HIS A 22 -11.66 -1.78 4.77
N GLY A 23 -11.93 -1.68 6.08
CA GLY A 23 -13.27 -1.74 6.68
C GLY A 23 -13.62 -3.05 7.41
N SER A 24 -12.80 -4.10 7.28
CA SER A 24 -13.00 -5.39 7.99
C SER A 24 -12.42 -5.42 9.41
N HIS A 25 -11.27 -4.76 9.62
CA HIS A 25 -10.52 -4.79 10.87
C HIS A 25 -10.10 -3.38 11.29
N ALA A 26 -10.16 -3.07 12.60
CA ALA A 26 -9.83 -1.75 13.15
C ALA A 26 -8.38 -1.31 12.85
N SER A 27 -7.48 -2.25 12.59
CA SER A 27 -6.11 -2.01 12.12
C SER A 27 -6.03 -1.42 10.71
N THR A 28 -7.06 -1.57 9.87
CA THR A 28 -7.15 -0.88 8.57
C THR A 28 -7.49 0.61 8.70
N LEU A 29 -7.99 1.04 9.86
CA LEU A 29 -8.31 2.43 10.16
C LEU A 29 -7.06 3.26 10.55
N PHE A 30 -5.96 2.58 10.93
CA PHE A 30 -4.74 3.23 11.40
C PHE A 30 -3.95 3.91 10.25
N LEU A 31 -4.20 3.49 9.01
CA LEU A 31 -3.60 4.09 7.81
C LEU A 31 -4.36 5.34 7.34
N SER A 32 -5.54 5.61 7.90
CA SER A 32 -6.55 6.52 7.35
C SER A 32 -6.56 7.91 8.01
N HIS A 33 -5.47 8.33 8.66
CA HIS A 33 -5.44 9.63 9.37
C HIS A 33 -5.67 10.84 8.46
N SER A 34 -5.59 10.71 7.12
CA SER A 34 -6.11 11.66 6.10
C SER A 34 -6.10 11.13 4.64
N ARG A 35 -5.84 9.84 4.39
CA ARG A 35 -5.62 9.31 3.03
C ARG A 35 -6.74 8.37 2.58
N ARG A 36 -7.14 8.45 1.31
CA ARG A 36 -8.11 7.52 0.70
C ARG A 36 -7.42 6.18 0.47
N VAL A 37 -7.97 5.13 1.08
CA VAL A 37 -7.53 3.75 0.87
C VAL A 37 -8.51 3.06 -0.07
N THR A 38 -8.03 2.69 -1.25
CA THR A 38 -8.77 1.94 -2.27
C THR A 38 -8.47 0.45 -2.12
N ASN A 39 -9.51 -0.34 -1.83
CA ASN A 39 -9.39 -1.80 -1.84
C ASN A 39 -9.26 -2.29 -3.28
N TYR A 40 -8.11 -2.87 -3.61
CA TYR A 40 -7.81 -3.38 -4.93
C TYR A 40 -7.74 -4.91 -4.88
N ARG A 41 -8.76 -5.59 -5.41
CA ARG A 41 -8.84 -7.06 -5.40
C ARG A 41 -8.15 -7.70 -6.60
N ASP A 42 -8.04 -6.96 -7.69
CA ASP A 42 -7.40 -7.45 -8.91
C ASP A 42 -5.88 -7.61 -8.74
N PRO A 43 -5.19 -8.32 -9.65
CA PRO A 43 -3.74 -8.47 -9.61
C PRO A 43 -3.02 -7.12 -9.66
N VAL A 44 -1.92 -6.94 -8.92
CA VAL A 44 -1.15 -5.68 -8.89
C VAL A 44 -0.63 -5.27 -10.28
N ASP A 45 -0.44 -6.23 -11.19
CA ASP A 45 -0.05 -5.96 -12.59
C ASP A 45 -1.10 -5.15 -13.37
N THR A 46 -2.38 -5.18 -12.95
CA THR A 46 -3.44 -4.36 -13.56
C THR A 46 -3.56 -2.98 -12.93
N LEU A 47 -2.79 -2.73 -11.87
CA LEU A 47 -2.72 -1.42 -11.23
C LEU A 47 -1.74 -0.54 -11.98
N GLU A 48 -2.18 0.66 -12.35
CA GLU A 48 -1.35 1.71 -12.95
C GLU A 48 -1.21 2.88 -11.97
N PRO A 49 -0.45 2.72 -10.87
CA PRO A 49 -0.31 3.75 -9.86
C PRO A 49 0.61 4.88 -10.38
N ILE A 50 0.29 6.11 -10.04
CA ILE A 50 1.09 7.29 -10.38
C ILE A 50 2.18 7.55 -9.34
N SER A 51 3.21 8.30 -9.74
CA SER A 51 4.33 8.70 -8.88
C SER A 51 3.87 9.28 -7.55
N GLY A 52 4.42 8.75 -6.45
CA GLY A 52 4.12 9.15 -5.09
C GLY A 52 3.00 8.34 -4.40
N GLU A 53 2.18 7.59 -5.14
CA GLU A 53 1.16 6.71 -4.57
C GLU A 53 1.76 5.52 -3.82
N THR A 54 0.99 4.96 -2.89
CA THR A 54 1.44 3.85 -2.04
C THR A 54 0.56 2.64 -2.24
N ILE A 55 1.19 1.51 -2.57
CA ILE A 55 0.55 0.21 -2.66
C ILE A 55 0.87 -0.56 -1.39
N ILE A 56 -0.11 -1.17 -0.75
CA ILE A 56 0.04 -1.95 0.47
C ILE A 56 -0.46 -3.36 0.19
N ALA A 57 0.35 -4.36 0.53
CA ALA A 57 0.03 -5.75 0.41
C ALA A 57 -0.01 -6.44 1.79
N PRO A 58 -1.11 -7.15 2.11
CA PRO A 58 -1.18 -8.03 3.27
C PRO A 58 -0.33 -9.30 3.04
N PRO A 59 -0.03 -10.08 4.09
CA PRO A 59 0.87 -11.23 4.02
C PRO A 59 0.64 -12.19 2.84
N PRO A 60 -0.61 -12.57 2.47
CA PRO A 60 -0.82 -13.46 1.32
C PRO A 60 -0.46 -12.83 -0.03
N ARG A 61 -0.46 -11.50 -0.15
CA ARG A 61 -0.17 -10.77 -1.40
C ARG A 61 1.18 -10.05 -1.40
N ILE A 62 1.98 -10.18 -0.34
CA ILE A 62 3.36 -9.66 -0.30
C ILE A 62 4.20 -10.16 -1.49
N PRO A 63 4.23 -11.47 -1.82
CA PRO A 63 5.07 -11.97 -2.91
C PRO A 63 4.68 -11.41 -4.28
N GLU A 64 3.43 -11.00 -4.43
CA GLU A 64 2.90 -10.38 -5.63
C GLU A 64 3.40 -8.93 -5.77
N LEU A 65 3.28 -8.13 -4.71
CA LEU A 65 3.80 -6.76 -4.69
C LEU A 65 5.33 -6.73 -4.83
N GLU A 66 6.05 -7.69 -4.23
CA GLU A 66 7.49 -7.83 -4.41
C GLU A 66 7.91 -8.11 -5.86
N GLN A 67 7.12 -8.91 -6.59
CA GLN A 67 7.38 -9.17 -8.01
C GLN A 67 7.14 -7.91 -8.84
N TRP A 68 6.05 -7.19 -8.56
CA TRP A 68 5.72 -5.96 -9.26
C TRP A 68 6.74 -4.83 -9.00
N ALA A 69 7.17 -4.68 -7.75
CA ALA A 69 8.20 -3.70 -7.37
C ALA A 69 9.56 -4.01 -8.02
N ARG A 70 9.87 -5.29 -8.27
CA ARG A 70 11.05 -5.69 -9.06
C ARG A 70 10.94 -5.27 -10.53
N ALA A 71 9.74 -5.29 -11.11
CA ALA A 71 9.49 -4.82 -12.47
C ALA A 71 9.45 -3.29 -12.59
N HIS A 72 9.17 -2.58 -11.49
CA HIS A 72 9.08 -1.12 -11.44
C HIS A 72 10.14 -0.51 -10.52
N PRO A 73 11.44 -0.60 -10.85
CA PRO A 73 12.51 -0.12 -9.98
C PRO A 73 12.45 1.41 -9.80
N GLY A 74 12.78 1.88 -8.59
CA GLY A 74 12.92 3.29 -8.28
C GLY A 74 12.11 3.73 -7.06
N GLY A 75 11.06 2.99 -6.71
CA GLY A 75 10.23 3.27 -5.54
C GLY A 75 10.82 2.76 -4.23
N GLN A 76 10.10 3.01 -3.14
CA GLN A 76 10.51 2.64 -1.78
C GLN A 76 9.67 1.47 -1.28
N LEU A 77 10.31 0.32 -1.06
CA LEU A 77 9.73 -0.83 -0.37
C LEU A 77 9.89 -0.67 1.15
N HIS A 78 8.81 -0.86 1.89
CA HIS A 78 8.80 -0.83 3.34
C HIS A 78 8.00 -1.99 3.90
N TYR A 79 8.69 -2.87 4.62
CA TYR A 79 8.10 -4.02 5.30
C TYR A 79 7.75 -3.64 6.74
N GLU A 80 6.53 -3.93 7.13
CA GLU A 80 6.07 -3.79 8.50
C GLU A 80 5.99 -5.16 9.16
N TYR A 81 6.55 -5.26 10.36
CA TYR A 81 6.66 -6.49 11.13
C TYR A 81 5.97 -6.32 12.48
N ASP A 82 5.17 -7.31 12.87
CA ASP A 82 4.68 -7.45 14.24
C ASP A 82 5.47 -8.56 14.93
N CYS A 83 6.30 -8.18 15.89
CA CYS A 83 7.30 -9.00 16.57
C CYS A 83 8.32 -9.66 15.62
N ASP A 84 7.93 -10.75 14.95
CA ASP A 84 8.75 -11.56 14.02
C ASP A 84 7.96 -11.95 12.75
N THR A 85 6.68 -11.54 12.65
CA THR A 85 5.81 -11.87 11.52
C THR A 85 5.63 -10.64 10.64
N THR A 86 5.94 -10.75 9.35
CA THR A 86 5.64 -9.68 8.39
C THR A 86 4.13 -9.50 8.33
N ILE A 87 3.65 -8.32 8.73
CA ILE A 87 2.22 -8.02 8.73
C ILE A 87 1.80 -7.30 7.46
N LEU A 88 2.67 -6.47 6.87
CA LEU A 88 2.36 -5.70 5.67
C LEU A 88 3.64 -5.44 4.86
N LEU A 89 3.49 -5.34 3.55
CA LEU A 89 4.48 -4.71 2.67
C LEU A 89 3.84 -3.47 2.06
N SER A 90 4.55 -2.35 2.08
CA SER A 90 4.17 -1.14 1.35
C SER A 90 5.21 -0.80 0.30
N TYR A 91 4.74 -0.30 -0.84
CA TYR A 91 5.56 0.16 -1.94
C TYR A 91 5.13 1.56 -2.32
N ARG A 92 6.05 2.52 -2.26
CA ARG A 92 5.82 3.88 -2.74
C ARG A 92 6.39 4.04 -4.13
N VAL A 93 5.56 4.41 -5.09
CA VAL A 93 5.96 4.66 -6.48
C VAL A 93 6.88 5.89 -6.54
N PRO A 94 8.00 5.83 -7.29
CA PRO A 94 8.99 6.91 -7.37
C PRO A 94 8.42 8.21 -7.93
#